data_AF-A0A356FXW6-F1
#
_entry.id   AF-A0A356FXW6-F1
#
_cell.length_a   1.000
_cell.length_b   1.000
_cell.length_c   1.000
_cell.angle_alpha   90.00
_cell.angle_beta   90.00
_cell.angle_gamma   90.00
#
_symmetry.space_group_name_H-M   'P 1'
#
loop_
_entity.id
_entity.type
_entity.pdbx_description
1 polymer ?
#
loop_
_entity_poly.entity_id
_entity_poly.type
_entity_poly.pdbx_seq_one_letter_code
_entity_poly.pdbx_strand_id
1 'polypeptide(L)'
;MRKLILCLGVLLWSAGASAALLNDADAFVVARSAKLGEMDDSFDAFKKVNKKLGCAPGETDCVGPTLCKTDSHCKDDEYCAKTKKCVKLCSGGVNSDGEKCSDYPRMPECEPKKTGHQSYCACTETSCGEGWKCVEQSGMKQCVSCSAGEACGCPDGKTANGKGGCGGCNSNDDCAGNEICVGAGTTEAECKPVNCSAGTFPKDHDCAECSALDPNCLECTETQCTACLPAYDLVNGKCVLKTCPDGQYLDELTGTCNPCAAGCKKCTAADACIECEAAYDLENGMCKAKDCGEGMYLNAETGECLSCPAECATCTNVANSSETTQCVTCADGYHMENGICVANGCADMNLATECAANEKKTAAGTATNGEQCYTCEPQCRKDADCDGTQKCSPDGECVLKTCAEMGYVTSCPAGYLKNEAAVGSDGMCYTCQNPAKDCPADKPAWDGKKCVQCTANSHCESFEYCKDNQCVLQAGKCYTSDDCTSNDYCKNHSCVPACDPNPCSGQQP
;
A
#
# COMPACT_ATOMS: atom_id res chain seq x y z
N MET A 1 122.95 77.35 21.06
CA MET A 1 122.12 76.13 21.10
C MET A 1 120.78 76.46 21.75
N ARG A 2 119.67 75.94 21.21
CA ARG A 2 118.25 76.27 21.54
C ARG A 2 117.81 77.70 21.19
N LYS A 3 117.63 77.97 19.89
CA LYS A 3 116.63 78.89 19.28
C LYS A 3 116.93 79.00 17.77
N LEU A 4 116.72 77.91 17.02
CA LEU A 4 116.69 77.92 15.55
C LEU A 4 115.87 76.72 14.99
N ILE A 5 114.83 76.31 15.73
CA ILE A 5 113.94 75.18 15.37
C ILE A 5 112.53 75.67 14.98
N LEU A 6 112.26 76.98 15.05
CA LEU A 6 110.91 77.52 14.84
C LEU A 6 110.58 78.00 13.41
N CYS A 7 111.49 77.88 12.43
CA CYS A 7 111.17 78.14 11.01
C CYS A 7 111.14 76.90 10.11
N LEU A 8 111.42 75.69 10.63
CA LEU A 8 111.36 74.43 9.86
C LEU A 8 109.98 73.73 9.94
N GLY A 9 109.04 74.28 10.71
CA GLY A 9 107.75 73.64 10.99
C GLY A 9 106.58 74.00 10.05
N VAL A 10 106.76 74.89 9.06
CA VAL A 10 105.63 75.44 8.27
C VAL A 10 105.63 75.01 6.79
N LEU A 11 106.61 74.24 6.32
CA LEU A 11 106.65 73.75 4.92
C LEU A 11 106.71 72.21 4.78
N LEU A 12 106.42 71.48 5.86
CA LEU A 12 106.37 70.00 5.85
C LEU A 12 104.95 69.42 5.83
N TRP A 13 103.93 70.22 5.52
CA TRP A 13 102.53 69.76 5.47
C TRP A 13 101.90 69.69 4.07
N SER A 14 102.70 69.81 3.01
CA SER A 14 102.22 69.65 1.63
C SER A 14 103.29 69.13 0.67
N ALA A 15 103.83 67.94 0.93
CA ALA A 15 104.49 67.08 -0.07
C ALA A 15 104.83 65.69 0.50
N GLY A 16 103.86 65.03 1.13
CA GLY A 16 104.02 63.69 1.72
C GLY A 16 104.13 62.52 0.74
N ALA A 17 104.50 62.75 -0.53
CA ALA A 17 104.49 61.72 -1.57
C ALA A 17 105.81 61.55 -2.35
N SER A 18 106.88 62.28 -2.00
CA SER A 18 108.10 62.30 -2.84
C SER A 18 109.32 61.60 -2.24
N ALA A 19 109.24 61.10 -1.00
CA ALA A 19 110.42 60.54 -0.32
C ALA A 19 110.80 59.10 -0.75
N ALA A 20 109.98 58.41 -1.55
CA ALA A 20 110.20 57.01 -1.91
C ALA A 20 110.73 56.78 -3.35
N LEU A 21 111.07 57.83 -4.11
CA LEU A 21 111.43 57.72 -5.53
C LEU A 21 112.74 58.44 -5.94
N LEU A 22 113.49 59.01 -4.99
CA LEU A 22 114.77 59.67 -5.26
C LEU A 22 115.91 58.84 -4.65
N ASN A 23 116.99 58.62 -5.41
CA ASN A 23 118.23 58.05 -4.85
C ASN A 23 118.94 59.12 -3.99
N ASP A 24 119.88 58.70 -3.15
CA ASP A 24 120.57 59.59 -2.20
C ASP A 24 121.29 60.77 -2.87
N ALA A 25 121.71 60.61 -4.14
CA ALA A 25 122.36 61.66 -4.91
C ALA A 25 121.35 62.73 -5.37
N ASP A 26 120.17 62.33 -5.85
CA ASP A 26 119.13 63.22 -6.35
C ASP A 26 118.43 63.98 -5.21
N ALA A 27 118.28 63.37 -4.03
CA ALA A 27 117.78 64.04 -2.83
C ALA A 27 118.72 65.15 -2.32
N PHE A 28 120.04 64.94 -2.47
CA PHE A 28 121.06 65.92 -2.06
C PHE A 28 121.09 67.15 -2.99
N VAL A 29 120.86 66.97 -4.29
CA VAL A 29 120.77 68.07 -5.27
C VAL A 29 119.57 68.97 -4.99
N VAL A 30 118.39 68.39 -4.73
CA VAL A 30 117.16 69.16 -4.43
C VAL A 30 117.28 69.95 -3.12
N ALA A 31 117.90 69.37 -2.08
CA ALA A 31 118.13 70.06 -0.80
C ALA A 31 119.18 71.18 -0.90
N ARG A 32 120.18 71.05 -1.79
CA ARG A 32 121.23 72.04 -2.00
C ARG A 32 120.73 73.25 -2.81
N SER A 33 119.90 73.03 -3.82
CA SER A 33 119.31 74.10 -4.65
C SER A 33 118.33 74.99 -3.86
N ALA A 34 117.57 74.44 -2.92
CA ALA A 34 116.69 75.21 -2.04
C ALA A 34 117.43 76.12 -1.04
N LYS A 35 118.72 75.87 -0.78
CA LYS A 35 119.54 76.61 0.18
C LYS A 35 120.36 77.75 -0.45
N LEU A 36 120.45 77.80 -1.79
CA LEU A 36 121.22 78.79 -2.55
C LEU A 36 120.37 79.79 -3.35
N GLY A 37 119.03 79.64 -3.38
CA GLY A 37 118.14 80.64 -3.97
C GLY A 37 118.21 80.77 -5.49
N GLU A 38 118.70 79.77 -6.20
CA GLU A 38 118.68 79.70 -7.66
C GLU A 38 117.38 79.00 -8.11
N MET A 39 116.35 79.79 -8.43
CA MET A 39 115.08 79.31 -9.00
C MET A 39 115.18 79.26 -10.53
N ASP A 40 115.76 78.19 -11.08
CA ASP A 40 115.51 77.86 -12.51
C ASP A 40 115.60 76.35 -12.80
N ASP A 41 116.34 75.56 -12.00
CA ASP A 41 116.51 74.12 -12.25
C ASP A 41 115.43 73.21 -11.61
N SER A 42 114.50 73.76 -10.81
CA SER A 42 113.46 72.97 -10.14
C SER A 42 112.37 72.46 -11.10
N PHE A 43 112.20 73.14 -12.24
CA PHE A 43 111.20 72.79 -13.25
C PHE A 43 111.53 71.49 -14.01
N ASP A 44 112.83 71.19 -14.16
CA ASP A 44 113.30 70.03 -14.93
C ASP A 44 113.26 68.73 -14.12
N ALA A 45 113.42 68.83 -12.79
CA ALA A 45 113.21 67.72 -11.86
C ALA A 45 111.72 67.31 -11.78
N PHE A 46 110.81 68.28 -11.69
CA PHE A 46 109.36 68.04 -11.73
C PHE A 46 108.92 67.46 -13.09
N LYS A 47 109.46 67.95 -14.21
CA LYS A 47 109.24 67.37 -15.55
C LYS A 47 109.76 65.93 -15.66
N LYS A 48 110.92 65.60 -15.09
CA LYS A 48 111.47 64.23 -15.08
C LYS A 48 110.62 63.25 -14.27
N VAL A 49 110.07 63.68 -13.13
CA VAL A 49 109.14 62.87 -12.32
C VAL A 49 107.80 62.67 -13.05
N ASN A 50 107.19 63.74 -13.58
CA ASN A 50 105.94 63.65 -14.36
C ASN A 50 106.10 62.81 -15.63
N LYS A 51 107.26 62.87 -16.31
CA LYS A 51 107.58 62.04 -17.49
C LYS A 51 107.74 60.56 -17.14
N LYS A 52 108.25 60.23 -15.94
CA LYS A 52 108.33 58.85 -15.42
C LYS A 52 106.97 58.29 -14.98
N LEU A 53 106.03 59.17 -14.61
CA LEU A 53 104.65 58.84 -14.24
C LEU A 53 103.68 58.83 -15.44
N GLY A 54 104.12 59.32 -16.61
CA GLY A 54 103.33 59.32 -17.86
C GLY A 54 102.33 60.48 -18.01
N CYS A 55 102.45 61.54 -17.22
CA CYS A 55 101.48 62.64 -17.16
C CYS A 55 101.80 63.79 -18.12
N ALA A 56 100.77 64.53 -18.53
CA ALA A 56 100.90 65.65 -19.47
C ALA A 56 101.57 66.88 -18.81
N PRO A 57 102.25 67.76 -19.59
CA PRO A 57 102.91 68.94 -19.03
C PRO A 57 101.89 69.95 -18.48
N GLY A 58 101.94 70.23 -17.17
CA GLY A 58 101.07 71.21 -16.49
C GLY A 58 100.00 70.61 -15.57
N GLU A 59 99.90 69.28 -15.51
CA GLU A 59 98.94 68.57 -14.66
C GLU A 59 99.43 68.51 -13.19
N THR A 60 98.80 69.28 -12.30
CA THR A 60 99.20 69.38 -10.88
C THR A 60 98.69 68.23 -10.02
N ASP A 61 97.78 67.39 -10.55
CA ASP A 61 97.13 66.32 -9.81
C ASP A 61 97.54 64.89 -10.23
N CYS A 62 98.55 64.77 -11.08
CA CYS A 62 99.13 63.52 -11.57
C CYS A 62 99.44 62.50 -10.45
N VAL A 63 98.93 61.27 -10.61
CA VAL A 63 99.24 60.09 -9.79
C VAL A 63 99.77 59.01 -10.74
N GLY A 64 100.78 58.23 -10.34
CA GLY A 64 101.39 57.23 -11.23
C GLY A 64 100.39 56.16 -11.71
N PRO A 65 100.73 55.36 -12.74
CA PRO A 65 99.79 54.50 -13.48
C PRO A 65 99.09 53.39 -12.67
N THR A 66 99.42 53.24 -11.39
CA THR A 66 98.84 52.26 -10.45
C THR A 66 98.25 52.89 -9.18
N LEU A 67 98.23 54.22 -9.09
CA LEU A 67 97.78 54.97 -7.92
C LEU A 67 96.66 55.94 -8.28
N CYS A 68 95.82 56.30 -7.32
CA CYS A 68 94.68 57.19 -7.50
C CYS A 68 94.54 58.18 -6.34
N LYS A 69 93.80 59.27 -6.57
CA LYS A 69 93.46 60.28 -5.55
C LYS A 69 91.96 60.37 -5.34
N THR A 70 91.24 60.43 -6.44
CA THR A 70 89.77 60.42 -6.59
C THR A 70 89.39 59.31 -7.56
N ASP A 71 88.11 58.94 -7.60
CA ASP A 71 87.61 57.87 -8.46
C ASP A 71 87.73 58.19 -9.95
N SER A 72 87.74 59.47 -10.31
CA SER A 72 87.97 59.96 -11.68
C SER A 72 89.32 59.56 -12.29
N HIS A 73 90.28 59.08 -11.49
CA HIS A 73 91.57 58.57 -11.96
C HIS A 73 91.57 57.05 -12.19
N CYS A 74 90.46 56.38 -11.89
CA CYS A 74 90.28 54.95 -12.09
C CYS A 74 89.35 54.70 -13.29
N LYS A 75 89.34 53.47 -13.79
CA LYS A 75 88.38 53.07 -14.83
C LYS A 75 86.95 53.13 -14.29
N ASP A 76 85.97 53.19 -15.20
CA ASP A 76 84.55 53.24 -14.83
C ASP A 76 84.09 52.04 -13.97
N ASP A 77 84.77 50.89 -14.09
CA ASP A 77 84.52 49.67 -13.30
C ASP A 77 85.37 49.57 -12.02
N GLU A 78 86.07 50.63 -11.63
CA GLU A 78 86.97 50.71 -10.48
C GLU A 78 86.69 51.95 -9.62
N TYR A 79 87.13 51.92 -8.36
CA TYR A 79 87.12 53.07 -7.44
C TYR A 79 88.48 53.24 -6.76
N CYS A 80 88.72 54.42 -6.21
CA CYS A 80 89.93 54.74 -5.50
C CYS A 80 89.86 54.32 -4.02
N ALA A 81 90.46 53.17 -3.70
CA ALA A 81 90.49 52.67 -2.33
C ALA A 81 91.30 53.58 -1.39
N LYS A 82 91.07 53.47 -0.07
CA LYS A 82 91.81 54.21 0.97
C LYS A 82 93.34 54.01 0.88
N THR A 83 93.78 52.89 0.31
CA THR A 83 95.18 52.54 0.04
C THR A 83 95.78 53.27 -1.17
N LYS A 84 95.03 54.19 -1.81
CA LYS A 84 95.43 55.00 -2.97
C LYS A 84 95.72 54.18 -4.22
N LYS A 85 95.05 53.03 -4.39
CA LYS A 85 95.09 52.18 -5.58
C LYS A 85 93.69 52.03 -6.16
N CYS A 86 93.58 51.96 -7.49
CA CYS A 86 92.33 51.60 -8.15
C CYS A 86 92.02 50.13 -7.88
N VAL A 87 90.82 49.87 -7.38
CA VAL A 87 90.31 48.53 -7.08
C VAL A 87 88.99 48.36 -7.81
N LYS A 88 88.73 47.16 -8.33
CA LYS A 88 87.45 46.85 -8.97
C LYS A 88 86.28 47.15 -8.05
N LEU A 89 85.22 47.73 -8.59
CA LEU A 89 83.98 48.01 -7.88
C LEU A 89 83.37 46.74 -7.28
N CYS A 90 83.50 45.61 -7.97
CA CYS A 90 83.12 44.30 -7.46
C CYS A 90 84.33 43.37 -7.44
N SER A 91 84.68 42.88 -6.25
CA SER A 91 85.80 41.94 -6.07
C SER A 91 85.43 40.87 -5.06
N GLY A 92 85.45 39.60 -5.49
CA GLY A 92 85.13 38.46 -4.61
C GLY A 92 83.70 38.49 -4.03
N GLY A 93 82.75 39.13 -4.73
CA GLY A 93 81.37 39.30 -4.25
C GLY A 93 81.19 40.41 -3.20
N VAL A 94 82.19 41.27 -3.01
CA VAL A 94 82.15 42.43 -2.13
C VAL A 94 82.01 43.71 -2.95
N ASN A 95 81.12 44.62 -2.51
CA ASN A 95 80.88 45.91 -3.16
C ASN A 95 81.87 47.01 -2.70
N SER A 96 81.75 48.22 -3.25
CA SER A 96 82.62 49.37 -2.98
C SER A 96 82.52 49.88 -1.54
N ASP A 97 81.40 49.60 -0.85
CA ASP A 97 81.17 49.93 0.56
C ASP A 97 81.75 48.86 1.51
N GLY A 98 82.26 47.76 0.98
CA GLY A 98 82.86 46.66 1.74
C GLY A 98 81.84 45.61 2.20
N GLU A 99 80.60 45.66 1.71
CA GLU A 99 79.56 44.68 2.02
C GLU A 99 79.73 43.43 1.17
N LYS A 100 79.62 42.27 1.79
CA LYS A 100 79.70 40.98 1.10
C LYS A 100 78.31 40.57 0.63
N CYS A 101 78.06 40.62 -0.68
CA CYS A 101 76.72 40.39 -1.24
C CYS A 101 76.18 38.98 -0.97
N SER A 102 77.06 37.98 -0.78
CA SER A 102 76.64 36.63 -0.36
C SER A 102 75.88 36.58 0.97
N ASP A 103 76.04 37.61 1.82
CA ASP A 103 75.38 37.69 3.12
C ASP A 103 73.92 38.17 2.98
N TYR A 104 73.52 38.62 1.78
CA TYR A 104 72.16 39.02 1.42
C TYR A 104 71.53 38.01 0.44
N PRO A 105 70.75 37.03 0.92
CA PRO A 105 70.24 35.94 0.08
C PRO A 105 69.41 36.39 -1.12
N ARG A 106 68.67 37.50 -0.99
CA ARG A 106 67.84 38.06 -2.06
C ARG A 106 68.62 38.86 -3.10
N MET A 107 69.81 39.33 -2.75
CA MET A 107 70.65 40.20 -3.59
C MET A 107 72.10 39.70 -3.55
N PRO A 108 72.38 38.48 -4.03
CA PRO A 108 73.67 37.81 -3.82
C PRO A 108 74.79 38.27 -4.75
N GLU A 109 74.44 38.98 -5.83
CA GLU A 109 75.37 39.36 -6.89
C GLU A 109 75.88 40.80 -6.68
N CYS A 110 77.15 41.07 -6.96
CA CYS A 110 77.67 42.44 -6.92
C CYS A 110 77.63 43.03 -8.33
N GLU A 111 76.98 44.18 -8.49
CA GLU A 111 76.87 44.89 -9.77
C GLU A 111 77.39 46.34 -9.62
N PRO A 112 78.12 46.87 -10.62
CA PRO A 112 78.48 48.29 -10.65
C PRO A 112 77.26 49.17 -10.97
N LYS A 113 77.14 50.33 -10.33
CA LYS A 113 76.16 51.36 -10.72
C LYS A 113 76.58 51.96 -12.07
N LYS A 114 75.60 52.27 -12.93
CA LYS A 114 75.85 52.87 -14.25
C LYS A 114 76.58 54.22 -14.20
N THR A 115 76.55 54.91 -13.07
CA THR A 115 77.20 56.21 -12.87
C THR A 115 77.74 56.32 -11.45
N GLY A 116 78.90 56.95 -11.28
CA GLY A 116 79.39 57.39 -9.97
C GLY A 116 80.38 56.47 -9.24
N HIS A 117 81.11 55.59 -9.95
CA HIS A 117 82.16 54.71 -9.37
C HIS A 117 81.74 54.03 -8.05
N GLN A 118 80.53 53.48 -8.02
CA GLN A 118 79.97 52.75 -6.88
C GLN A 118 79.46 51.39 -7.37
N SER A 119 79.47 50.38 -6.51
CA SER A 119 78.76 49.12 -6.71
C SER A 119 77.73 48.90 -5.62
N TYR A 120 76.85 47.93 -5.84
CA TYR A 120 75.79 47.56 -4.92
C TYR A 120 75.53 46.06 -5.05
N CYS A 121 74.89 45.49 -4.04
CA CYS A 121 74.39 44.13 -4.13
C CYS A 121 73.08 44.12 -4.92
N ALA A 122 72.93 43.20 -5.85
CA ALA A 122 71.88 43.13 -6.85
C ALA A 122 71.20 41.76 -6.81
N CYS A 123 69.91 41.75 -7.19
CA CYS A 123 69.19 40.50 -7.40
C CYS A 123 69.53 39.84 -8.74
N THR A 124 69.28 38.54 -8.81
CA THR A 124 69.26 37.72 -10.02
C THR A 124 67.83 37.29 -10.32
N GLU A 125 67.59 36.70 -11.50
CA GLU A 125 66.26 36.22 -11.90
C GLU A 125 65.61 35.27 -10.88
N THR A 126 66.41 34.53 -10.11
CA THR A 126 65.93 33.53 -9.14
C THR A 126 66.21 33.88 -7.68
N SER A 127 66.98 34.95 -7.40
CA SER A 127 67.40 35.24 -6.02
C SER A 127 66.29 35.82 -5.14
N CYS A 128 65.28 36.46 -5.72
CA CYS A 128 64.27 37.20 -4.94
C CYS A 128 63.32 36.31 -4.13
N GLY A 129 63.23 35.02 -4.47
CA GLY A 129 62.33 34.05 -3.84
C GLY A 129 60.88 34.16 -4.32
N GLU A 130 60.01 33.38 -3.68
CA GLU A 130 58.61 33.19 -4.07
C GLU A 130 57.76 34.48 -3.99
N GLY A 131 57.11 34.86 -5.09
CA GLY A 131 56.21 36.02 -5.16
C GLY A 131 56.93 37.35 -5.40
N TRP A 132 58.24 37.30 -5.70
CA TRP A 132 59.09 38.45 -5.98
C TRP A 132 59.82 38.25 -7.31
N LYS A 133 60.08 39.35 -8.03
CA LYS A 133 60.88 39.34 -9.25
C LYS A 133 62.00 40.37 -9.18
N CYS A 134 63.12 40.04 -9.83
CA CYS A 134 64.21 40.98 -9.98
C CYS A 134 63.92 41.94 -11.14
N VAL A 135 63.87 43.24 -10.87
CA VAL A 135 63.64 44.27 -11.89
C VAL A 135 64.71 45.35 -11.79
N GLU A 136 65.02 45.97 -12.91
CA GLU A 136 65.88 47.15 -12.92
C GLU A 136 65.02 48.42 -12.68
N GLN A 137 65.16 49.03 -11.52
CA GLN A 137 64.52 50.31 -11.17
C GLN A 137 65.57 51.36 -10.87
N SER A 138 65.48 52.52 -11.54
CA SER A 138 66.43 53.63 -11.39
C SER A 138 67.91 53.24 -11.62
N GLY A 139 68.16 52.26 -12.51
CA GLY A 139 69.51 51.77 -12.83
C GLY A 139 70.10 50.80 -11.80
N MET A 140 69.29 50.30 -10.85
CA MET A 140 69.67 49.27 -9.89
C MET A 140 68.74 48.05 -9.98
N LYS A 141 69.30 46.85 -9.98
CA LYS A 141 68.54 45.59 -9.91
C LYS A 141 68.07 45.33 -8.47
N GLN A 142 66.76 45.34 -8.25
CA GLN A 142 66.15 45.15 -6.93
C GLN A 142 64.96 44.18 -6.99
N CYS A 143 64.71 43.50 -5.88
CA CYS A 143 63.55 42.61 -5.75
C CYS A 143 62.29 43.42 -5.48
N VAL A 144 61.27 43.26 -6.32
CA VAL A 144 59.94 43.86 -6.13
C VAL A 144 58.89 42.77 -6.04
N SER A 145 57.83 43.04 -5.28
CA SER A 145 56.68 42.14 -5.22
C SER A 145 56.00 42.09 -6.57
N CYS A 146 55.59 40.89 -6.98
CA CYS A 146 54.83 40.72 -8.19
C CYS A 146 53.37 41.12 -8.04
N SER A 147 52.74 41.44 -9.16
CA SER A 147 51.30 41.66 -9.21
C SER A 147 50.56 40.35 -8.90
N ALA A 148 49.36 40.46 -8.36
CA ALA A 148 48.52 39.31 -8.12
C ALA A 148 48.28 38.51 -9.42
N GLY A 149 48.43 37.19 -9.37
CA GLY A 149 48.26 36.28 -10.52
C GLY A 149 49.52 36.02 -11.35
N GLU A 150 50.64 36.72 -11.12
CA GLU A 150 51.90 36.43 -11.82
C GLU A 150 52.59 35.16 -11.26
N ALA A 151 53.29 34.40 -12.10
CA ALA A 151 53.99 33.18 -11.68
C ALA A 151 55.15 33.46 -10.70
N CYS A 152 56.01 34.45 -10.97
CA CYS A 152 57.02 35.01 -10.07
C CYS A 152 57.74 34.06 -9.10
N GLY A 153 58.27 32.95 -9.64
CA GLY A 153 58.99 31.95 -8.86
C GLY A 153 58.12 31.22 -7.82
N CYS A 154 56.80 31.34 -7.91
CA CYS A 154 55.86 30.53 -7.14
C CYS A 154 55.91 29.07 -7.58
N PRO A 155 55.70 28.13 -6.66
CA PRO A 155 55.61 26.71 -6.98
C PRO A 155 54.41 26.41 -7.89
N ASP A 156 54.45 25.28 -8.58
CA ASP A 156 53.39 24.84 -9.48
C ASP A 156 52.02 24.84 -8.79
N GLY A 157 51.02 25.43 -9.46
CA GLY A 157 49.67 25.58 -8.92
C GLY A 157 49.47 26.77 -7.98
N LYS A 158 50.46 27.65 -7.81
CA LYS A 158 50.32 28.92 -7.06
C LYS A 158 50.72 30.13 -7.90
N THR A 159 50.17 31.29 -7.57
CA THR A 159 50.53 32.58 -8.17
C THR A 159 50.82 33.61 -7.09
N ALA A 160 51.53 34.69 -7.46
CA ALA A 160 51.83 35.78 -6.55
C ALA A 160 50.53 36.40 -6.02
N ASN A 161 50.54 36.79 -4.75
CA ASN A 161 49.38 37.36 -4.06
C ASN A 161 49.33 38.90 -4.08
N GLY A 162 50.22 39.56 -4.83
CA GLY A 162 50.33 41.02 -4.86
C GLY A 162 51.02 41.65 -3.64
N LYS A 163 51.34 40.86 -2.60
CA LYS A 163 51.88 41.32 -1.31
C LYS A 163 53.20 40.63 -0.92
N GLY A 164 53.85 39.97 -1.88
CA GLY A 164 55.16 39.35 -1.67
C GLY A 164 55.11 37.93 -1.09
N GLY A 165 54.16 37.12 -1.54
CA GLY A 165 54.11 35.67 -1.33
C GLY A 165 53.25 34.98 -2.40
N CYS A 166 53.09 33.66 -2.30
CA CYS A 166 52.35 32.85 -3.27
C CYS A 166 51.10 32.20 -2.65
N GLY A 167 49.96 32.33 -3.32
CA GLY A 167 48.68 31.73 -2.94
C GLY A 167 48.10 30.90 -4.09
N GLY A 168 47.15 30.01 -3.79
CA GLY A 168 46.46 29.19 -4.78
C GLY A 168 45.44 29.97 -5.62
N CYS A 169 44.91 31.09 -5.10
CA CYS A 169 43.94 31.96 -5.79
C CYS A 169 44.02 33.40 -5.27
N ASN A 170 43.59 34.37 -6.07
CA ASN A 170 43.49 35.78 -5.70
C ASN A 170 42.05 36.32 -5.74
N SER A 171 41.16 35.62 -6.44
CA SER A 171 39.74 35.90 -6.61
C SER A 171 38.98 34.59 -6.87
N ASN A 172 37.65 34.61 -6.82
CA ASN A 172 36.85 33.43 -7.17
C ASN A 172 37.04 33.02 -8.63
N ASP A 173 37.28 33.99 -9.54
CA ASP A 173 37.49 33.73 -10.97
C ASP A 173 38.75 32.89 -11.27
N ASP A 174 39.66 32.78 -10.30
CA ASP A 174 40.83 31.90 -10.40
C ASP A 174 40.49 30.42 -10.10
N CYS A 175 39.31 30.14 -9.57
CA CYS A 175 38.85 28.82 -9.15
C CYS A 175 37.85 28.21 -10.14
N ALA A 176 37.55 26.92 -9.99
CA ALA A 176 36.46 26.30 -10.75
C ALA A 176 35.10 26.92 -10.34
N GLY A 177 34.11 26.90 -11.23
CA GLY A 177 32.79 27.54 -10.98
C GLY A 177 32.00 26.96 -9.79
N ASN A 178 32.40 25.79 -9.26
CA ASN A 178 31.85 25.15 -8.07
C ASN A 178 32.73 25.35 -6.81
N GLU A 179 33.73 26.22 -6.88
CA GLU A 179 34.67 26.52 -5.80
C GLU A 179 34.73 28.04 -5.53
N ILE A 180 35.19 28.43 -4.35
CA ILE A 180 35.44 29.82 -3.97
C ILE A 180 36.87 29.97 -3.45
N CYS A 181 37.45 31.15 -3.64
CA CYS A 181 38.76 31.46 -3.12
C CYS A 181 38.69 31.84 -1.64
N VAL A 182 39.14 30.93 -0.77
CA VAL A 182 39.21 31.20 0.67
C VAL A 182 40.58 31.78 0.99
N GLY A 183 40.61 32.93 1.67
CA GLY A 183 41.86 33.58 2.05
C GLY A 183 42.55 34.35 0.91
N ALA A 184 41.79 34.88 -0.05
CA ALA A 184 42.28 35.65 -1.19
C ALA A 184 43.37 36.68 -0.83
N GLY A 185 44.46 36.71 -1.59
CA GLY A 185 45.58 37.63 -1.37
C GLY A 185 46.49 37.28 -0.19
N THR A 186 46.39 36.05 0.34
CA THR A 186 47.28 35.50 1.39
C THR A 186 48.09 34.32 0.84
N THR A 187 49.07 33.86 1.62
CA THR A 187 49.84 32.64 1.29
C THR A 187 49.09 31.34 1.55
N GLU A 188 48.00 31.43 2.30
CA GLU A 188 47.09 30.32 2.64
C GLU A 188 45.89 30.26 1.68
N ALA A 189 45.85 31.13 0.67
CA ALA A 189 44.76 31.19 -0.28
C ALA A 189 44.62 29.85 -1.02
N GLU A 190 43.41 29.30 -1.05
CA GLU A 190 43.10 28.04 -1.71
C GLU A 190 41.65 28.02 -2.21
N CYS A 191 41.41 27.34 -3.33
CA CYS A 191 40.06 27.11 -3.84
C CYS A 191 39.40 26.00 -3.02
N LYS A 192 38.22 26.30 -2.46
CA LYS A 192 37.41 25.33 -1.72
C LYS A 192 36.04 25.17 -2.35
N PRO A 193 35.45 23.96 -2.32
CA PRO A 193 34.09 23.75 -2.82
C PRO A 193 33.09 24.70 -2.15
N VAL A 194 32.15 25.22 -2.95
CA VAL A 194 31.00 25.97 -2.43
C VAL A 194 30.15 25.00 -1.61
N ASN A 195 29.86 25.35 -0.36
CA ASN A 195 28.99 24.56 0.49
C ASN A 195 27.55 25.06 0.37
N CYS A 196 26.74 24.34 -0.41
CA CYS A 196 25.34 24.67 -0.65
C CYS A 196 24.41 23.86 0.26
N SER A 197 23.30 24.48 0.67
CA SER A 197 22.28 23.80 1.48
C SER A 197 21.46 22.84 0.62
N ALA A 198 20.75 21.89 1.25
CA ALA A 198 19.81 21.03 0.53
C ALA A 198 18.81 21.86 -0.29
N GLY A 199 18.47 21.41 -1.50
CA GLY A 199 17.65 22.17 -2.45
C GLY A 199 18.42 23.13 -3.35
N THR A 200 19.75 23.27 -3.16
CA THR A 200 20.59 24.16 -3.96
C THR A 200 21.83 23.44 -4.50
N PHE A 201 22.43 23.96 -5.56
CA PHE A 201 23.64 23.41 -6.18
C PHE A 201 24.67 24.52 -6.49
N PRO A 202 25.98 24.20 -6.50
CA PRO A 202 27.01 25.18 -6.85
C PRO A 202 26.91 25.62 -8.32
N LYS A 203 26.84 26.93 -8.56
CA LYS A 203 26.88 27.55 -9.88
C LYS A 203 27.48 28.95 -9.80
N ASP A 204 28.42 29.24 -10.68
CA ASP A 204 29.05 30.57 -10.81
C ASP A 204 29.59 31.11 -9.47
N HIS A 205 30.26 30.25 -8.69
CA HIS A 205 30.82 30.54 -7.35
C HIS A 205 29.77 30.85 -6.26
N ASP A 206 28.50 30.57 -6.52
CA ASP A 206 27.37 30.76 -5.60
C ASP A 206 26.47 29.50 -5.58
N CYS A 207 25.38 29.54 -4.81
CA CYS A 207 24.37 28.50 -4.78
C CYS A 207 23.14 28.91 -5.60
N ALA A 208 22.75 28.07 -6.56
CA ALA A 208 21.53 28.22 -7.32
C ALA A 208 20.45 27.24 -6.84
N GLU A 209 19.19 27.67 -6.88
CA GLU A 209 18.04 26.87 -6.47
C GLU A 209 17.71 25.75 -7.48
N CYS A 210 17.50 24.53 -6.99
CA CYS A 210 17.07 23.41 -7.84
C CYS A 210 15.68 23.61 -8.45
N SER A 211 14.82 24.41 -7.81
CA SER A 211 13.49 24.74 -8.31
C SER A 211 13.50 25.46 -9.66
N ALA A 212 14.63 26.07 -10.04
CA ALA A 212 14.80 26.68 -11.36
C ALA A 212 14.87 25.65 -12.50
N LEU A 213 15.27 24.41 -12.21
CA LEU A 213 15.28 23.29 -13.15
C LEU A 213 13.93 22.57 -13.16
N ASP A 214 13.45 22.22 -11.97
CA ASP A 214 12.17 21.54 -11.75
C ASP A 214 11.67 21.87 -10.34
N PRO A 215 10.44 22.37 -10.17
CA PRO A 215 9.91 22.75 -8.87
C PRO A 215 9.79 21.59 -7.87
N ASN A 216 9.81 20.33 -8.32
CA ASN A 216 9.67 19.14 -7.48
C ASN A 216 11.02 18.44 -7.20
N CYS A 217 12.13 19.10 -7.52
CA CYS A 217 13.47 18.59 -7.35
C CYS A 217 14.06 18.96 -5.97
N LEU A 218 14.53 17.94 -5.23
CA LEU A 218 15.15 18.09 -3.91
C LEU A 218 16.67 18.27 -4.01
N GLU A 219 17.31 17.54 -4.94
CA GLU A 219 18.74 17.65 -5.21
C GLU A 219 18.97 17.67 -6.71
N CYS A 220 19.89 18.50 -7.17
CA CYS A 220 20.15 18.69 -8.58
C CYS A 220 21.62 18.99 -8.88
N THR A 221 21.97 18.79 -10.15
CA THR A 221 23.17 19.33 -10.79
C THR A 221 22.76 20.56 -11.60
N GLU A 222 23.72 21.19 -12.30
CA GLU A 222 23.42 22.33 -13.17
C GLU A 222 22.38 22.05 -14.26
N THR A 223 22.26 20.79 -14.71
CA THR A 223 21.42 20.46 -15.87
C THR A 223 20.31 19.46 -15.58
N GLN A 224 20.40 18.73 -14.47
CA GLN A 224 19.51 17.59 -14.19
C GLN A 224 19.20 17.48 -12.71
N CYS A 225 17.96 17.13 -12.40
CA CYS A 225 17.58 16.68 -11.07
C CYS A 225 18.20 15.31 -10.76
N THR A 226 18.63 15.09 -9.53
CA THR A 226 19.20 13.83 -9.03
C THR A 226 18.38 13.20 -7.92
N ALA A 227 17.54 13.97 -7.23
CA ALA A 227 16.56 13.45 -6.27
C ALA A 227 15.29 14.29 -6.29
N CYS A 228 14.13 13.65 -6.24
CA CYS A 228 12.82 14.30 -6.28
C CYS A 228 12.12 14.28 -4.92
N LEU A 229 11.09 15.12 -4.76
CA LEU A 229 10.17 15.02 -3.65
C LEU A 229 9.49 13.64 -3.60
N PRO A 230 9.04 13.15 -2.42
CA PRO A 230 8.55 11.78 -2.25
C PRO A 230 7.47 11.34 -3.25
N ALA A 231 6.55 12.24 -3.63
CA ALA A 231 5.48 11.98 -4.59
C ALA A 231 5.93 11.79 -6.05
N TYR A 232 7.21 11.98 -6.36
CA TYR A 232 7.72 12.04 -7.72
C TYR A 232 8.82 10.99 -7.95
N ASP A 233 8.83 10.39 -9.13
CA ASP A 233 9.90 9.52 -9.62
C ASP A 233 10.88 10.32 -10.48
N LEU A 234 12.17 9.97 -10.36
CA LEU A 234 13.22 10.53 -11.18
C LEU A 234 13.25 9.83 -12.55
N VAL A 235 12.86 10.54 -13.60
CA VAL A 235 12.83 10.03 -14.98
C VAL A 235 13.62 10.98 -15.88
N ASN A 236 14.75 10.51 -16.41
CA ASN A 236 15.62 11.27 -17.33
C ASN A 236 16.01 12.66 -16.79
N GLY A 237 16.35 12.77 -15.51
CA GLY A 237 16.77 14.03 -14.88
C GLY A 237 15.63 15.00 -14.56
N LYS A 238 14.37 14.56 -14.62
CA LYS A 238 13.17 15.34 -14.26
C LYS A 238 12.30 14.58 -13.26
N CYS A 239 11.52 15.32 -12.48
CA CYS A 239 10.62 14.76 -11.49
C CYS A 239 9.23 14.59 -12.08
N VAL A 240 8.81 13.34 -12.27
CA VAL A 240 7.48 13.00 -12.81
C VAL A 240 6.61 12.48 -11.67
N LEU A 241 5.39 12.97 -11.57
CA LEU A 241 4.46 12.55 -10.52
C LEU A 241 4.26 11.03 -10.59
N LYS A 242 4.40 10.35 -9.46
CA LYS A 242 4.15 8.91 -9.34
C LYS A 242 2.73 8.60 -9.76
N THR A 243 2.56 7.48 -10.45
CA THR A 243 1.23 6.97 -10.79
C THR A 243 0.99 5.67 -10.03
N CYS A 244 -0.06 5.64 -9.22
CA CYS A 244 -0.48 4.44 -8.52
C CYS A 244 -1.37 3.58 -9.42
N PRO A 245 -1.33 2.24 -9.28
CA PRO A 245 -2.24 1.36 -9.99
C PRO A 245 -3.69 1.57 -9.52
N ASP A 246 -4.65 1.13 -10.35
CA ASP A 246 -6.07 1.09 -9.96
C ASP A 246 -6.24 0.37 -8.60
N GLY A 247 -7.16 0.88 -7.78
CA GLY A 247 -7.37 0.46 -6.40
C GLY A 247 -6.46 1.16 -5.37
N GLN A 248 -5.59 2.07 -5.79
CA GLN A 248 -4.72 2.84 -4.90
C GLN A 248 -4.71 4.34 -5.24
N TYR A 249 -4.42 5.19 -4.26
CA TYR A 249 -4.15 6.62 -4.44
C TYR A 249 -2.75 6.97 -3.93
N LEU A 250 -2.15 8.01 -4.51
CA LEU A 250 -0.84 8.51 -4.09
C LEU A 250 -1.00 9.39 -2.84
N ASP A 251 -0.32 9.01 -1.76
CA ASP A 251 -0.06 9.92 -0.65
C ASP A 251 1.13 10.81 -1.02
N GLU A 252 0.87 12.08 -1.30
CA GLU A 252 1.90 13.01 -1.76
C GLU A 252 2.96 13.32 -0.68
N LEU A 253 2.62 13.14 0.60
CA LEU A 253 3.54 13.43 1.70
C LEU A 253 4.58 12.31 1.86
N THR A 254 4.13 11.06 1.79
CA THR A 254 4.99 9.88 1.96
C THR A 254 5.53 9.35 0.63
N GLY A 255 4.89 9.69 -0.49
CA GLY A 255 5.18 9.13 -1.80
C GLY A 255 4.75 7.68 -1.98
N THR A 256 3.82 7.19 -1.14
CA THR A 256 3.36 5.80 -1.13
C THR A 256 1.97 5.67 -1.75
N CYS A 257 1.73 4.55 -2.44
CA CYS A 257 0.41 4.22 -2.94
C CYS A 257 -0.38 3.48 -1.84
N ASN A 258 -1.44 4.13 -1.36
CA ASN A 258 -2.30 3.61 -0.31
C ASN A 258 -3.60 3.05 -0.92
N PRO A 259 -4.18 1.98 -0.35
CA PRO A 259 -5.40 1.38 -0.88
C PRO A 259 -6.60 2.35 -0.81
N CYS A 260 -7.44 2.31 -1.83
CA CYS A 260 -8.75 2.96 -1.82
C CYS A 260 -9.69 2.33 -0.79
N ALA A 261 -10.80 3.00 -0.49
CA ALA A 261 -11.91 2.39 0.25
C ALA A 261 -12.48 1.16 -0.48
N ALA A 262 -13.10 0.25 0.28
CA ALA A 262 -13.70 -0.97 -0.27
C ALA A 262 -14.73 -0.66 -1.37
N GLY A 263 -14.72 -1.44 -2.45
CA GLY A 263 -15.60 -1.26 -3.61
C GLY A 263 -15.21 -0.11 -4.55
N CYS A 264 -14.13 0.61 -4.26
CA CYS A 264 -13.63 1.70 -5.10
C CYS A 264 -12.51 1.23 -6.03
N LYS A 265 -12.72 1.39 -7.34
CA LYS A 265 -11.75 1.04 -8.39
C LYS A 265 -10.71 2.13 -8.61
N LYS A 266 -11.10 3.41 -8.54
CA LYS A 266 -10.16 4.55 -8.58
C LYS A 266 -10.54 5.61 -7.57
N CYS A 267 -9.55 6.08 -6.82
CA CYS A 267 -9.72 7.13 -5.82
C CYS A 267 -8.58 8.16 -5.89
N THR A 268 -8.85 9.34 -5.33
CA THR A 268 -7.87 10.42 -5.17
C THR A 268 -7.42 10.59 -3.72
N ALA A 269 -8.21 10.08 -2.77
CA ALA A 269 -7.90 9.97 -1.35
C ALA A 269 -8.66 8.79 -0.76
N ALA A 270 -8.43 8.47 0.52
CA ALA A 270 -9.10 7.37 1.22
C ALA A 270 -10.63 7.45 1.17
N ASP A 271 -11.20 8.65 1.22
CA ASP A 271 -12.63 8.95 1.25
C ASP A 271 -13.13 9.66 -0.03
N ALA A 272 -12.31 9.71 -1.09
CA ALA A 272 -12.62 10.40 -2.34
C ALA A 272 -12.51 9.45 -3.55
N CYS A 273 -13.47 8.55 -3.67
CA CYS A 273 -13.61 7.68 -4.83
C CYS A 273 -14.16 8.43 -6.05
N ILE A 274 -13.64 8.11 -7.23
CA ILE A 274 -14.07 8.67 -8.52
C ILE A 274 -14.62 7.61 -9.48
N GLU A 275 -14.29 6.34 -9.27
CA GLU A 275 -14.78 5.21 -10.06
C GLU A 275 -14.98 4.01 -9.14
N CYS A 276 -16.19 3.47 -9.09
CA CYS A 276 -16.51 2.28 -8.29
C CYS A 276 -16.33 0.98 -9.08
N GLU A 277 -16.16 -0.13 -8.37
CA GLU A 277 -16.27 -1.47 -8.95
C GLU A 277 -17.70 -1.73 -9.46
N ALA A 278 -17.87 -2.68 -10.39
CA ALA A 278 -19.13 -2.86 -11.11
C ALA A 278 -20.36 -3.08 -10.19
N ALA A 279 -20.16 -3.72 -9.04
CA ALA A 279 -21.17 -4.01 -8.03
C ALA A 279 -21.57 -2.79 -7.16
N TYR A 280 -20.97 -1.63 -7.36
CA TYR A 280 -21.16 -0.46 -6.51
C TYR A 280 -21.53 0.78 -7.33
N ASP A 281 -22.38 1.62 -6.74
CA ASP A 281 -22.71 2.94 -7.27
C ASP A 281 -21.96 4.04 -6.51
N LEU A 282 -21.50 5.05 -7.25
CA LEU A 282 -20.79 6.19 -6.69
C LEU A 282 -21.78 7.21 -6.13
N GLU A 283 -21.73 7.43 -4.82
CA GLU A 283 -22.57 8.40 -4.11
C GLU A 283 -21.71 9.24 -3.14
N ASN A 284 -21.68 10.56 -3.35
CA ASN A 284 -20.92 11.51 -2.53
C ASN A 284 -19.44 11.14 -2.30
N GLY A 285 -18.78 10.60 -3.34
CA GLY A 285 -17.36 10.20 -3.26
C GLY A 285 -17.14 8.83 -2.59
N MET A 286 -18.19 8.10 -2.25
CA MET A 286 -18.12 6.77 -1.68
C MET A 286 -18.85 5.75 -2.57
N CYS A 287 -18.35 4.52 -2.59
CA CYS A 287 -18.99 3.42 -3.29
C CYS A 287 -19.98 2.72 -2.35
N LYS A 288 -21.24 2.70 -2.74
CA LYS A 288 -22.28 1.92 -2.04
C LYS A 288 -22.66 0.71 -2.89
N ALA A 289 -22.78 -0.45 -2.25
CA ALA A 289 -23.20 -1.66 -2.95
C ALA A 289 -24.59 -1.44 -3.57
N LYS A 290 -24.75 -1.87 -4.81
CA LYS A 290 -26.03 -1.82 -5.51
C LYS A 290 -27.08 -2.65 -4.77
N ASP A 291 -28.30 -2.13 -4.70
CA ASP A 291 -29.44 -2.86 -4.19
C ASP A 291 -30.25 -3.42 -5.37
N CYS A 292 -30.35 -4.74 -5.45
CA CYS A 292 -31.09 -5.44 -6.51
C CYS A 292 -32.56 -5.70 -6.15
N GLY A 293 -32.98 -5.38 -4.92
CA GLY A 293 -34.32 -5.67 -4.42
C GLY A 293 -34.56 -7.15 -4.12
N GLU A 294 -35.76 -7.47 -3.63
CA GLU A 294 -36.14 -8.83 -3.24
C GLU A 294 -36.23 -9.78 -4.44
N GLY A 295 -35.76 -11.02 -4.27
CA GLY A 295 -35.80 -12.07 -5.30
C GLY A 295 -34.71 -11.96 -6.37
N MET A 296 -33.75 -11.03 -6.21
CA MET A 296 -32.58 -10.90 -7.07
C MET A 296 -31.29 -10.88 -6.25
N TYR A 297 -30.19 -11.26 -6.87
CA TYR A 297 -28.85 -11.15 -6.31
C TYR A 297 -27.97 -10.32 -7.23
N LEU A 298 -27.02 -9.62 -6.63
CA LEU A 298 -26.00 -8.86 -7.34
C LEU A 298 -24.85 -9.78 -7.75
N ASN A 299 -24.57 -9.85 -9.05
CA ASN A 299 -23.35 -10.44 -9.54
C ASN A 299 -22.19 -9.47 -9.26
N ALA A 300 -21.27 -9.85 -8.37
CA ALA A 300 -20.18 -8.97 -7.95
C ALA A 300 -19.20 -8.63 -9.09
N GLU A 301 -19.05 -9.50 -10.09
CA GLU A 301 -18.12 -9.32 -11.20
C GLU A 301 -18.70 -8.45 -12.32
N THR A 302 -19.96 -8.67 -12.70
CA THR A 302 -20.61 -7.92 -13.78
C THR A 302 -21.34 -6.66 -13.27
N GLY A 303 -21.69 -6.62 -11.99
CA GLY A 303 -22.50 -5.57 -11.40
C GLY A 303 -23.98 -5.62 -11.80
N GLU A 304 -24.43 -6.73 -12.38
CA GLU A 304 -25.81 -6.95 -12.82
C GLU A 304 -26.65 -7.60 -11.73
N CYS A 305 -27.92 -7.22 -11.67
CA CYS A 305 -28.92 -7.89 -10.83
C CYS A 305 -29.52 -9.06 -11.58
N LEU A 306 -29.32 -10.27 -11.05
CA LEU A 306 -29.81 -11.51 -11.62
C LEU A 306 -30.90 -12.11 -10.73
N SER A 307 -31.91 -12.72 -11.34
CA SER A 307 -32.97 -13.39 -10.57
C SER A 307 -32.43 -14.58 -9.80
N CYS A 308 -32.94 -14.78 -8.59
CA CYS A 308 -32.69 -16.02 -7.84
C CYS A 308 -33.13 -17.25 -8.64
N PRO A 309 -32.56 -18.45 -8.35
CA PRO A 309 -33.06 -19.71 -8.89
C PRO A 309 -34.57 -19.86 -8.69
N ALA A 310 -35.26 -20.51 -9.62
CA ALA A 310 -36.73 -20.56 -9.65
C ALA A 310 -37.35 -21.24 -8.42
N GLU A 311 -36.59 -22.12 -7.76
CA GLU A 311 -36.97 -22.84 -6.54
C GLU A 311 -36.94 -21.93 -5.29
N CYS A 312 -36.41 -20.71 -5.42
CA CYS A 312 -36.08 -19.84 -4.31
C CYS A 312 -36.82 -18.51 -4.42
N ALA A 313 -37.53 -18.14 -3.36
CA ALA A 313 -38.20 -16.84 -3.25
C ALA A 313 -37.19 -15.73 -2.98
N THR A 314 -36.20 -16.01 -2.11
CA THR A 314 -35.08 -15.11 -1.88
C THR A 314 -33.78 -15.91 -1.79
N CYS A 315 -32.70 -15.26 -2.19
CA CYS A 315 -31.36 -15.82 -2.16
C CYS A 315 -30.37 -14.80 -1.62
N THR A 316 -29.14 -15.22 -1.38
CA THR A 316 -28.07 -14.34 -0.91
C THR A 316 -27.91 -13.12 -1.82
N ASN A 317 -27.88 -11.92 -1.24
CA ASN A 317 -27.92 -10.66 -1.99
C ASN A 317 -26.72 -10.42 -2.91
N VAL A 318 -25.58 -11.08 -2.69
CA VAL A 318 -24.36 -10.93 -3.51
C VAL A 318 -23.80 -12.31 -3.83
N ALA A 319 -23.44 -12.55 -5.09
CA ALA A 319 -22.73 -13.74 -5.52
C ALA A 319 -21.37 -13.36 -6.11
N ASN A 320 -20.32 -13.98 -5.57
CA ASN A 320 -18.93 -13.83 -5.99
C ASN A 320 -18.52 -15.05 -6.83
N SER A 321 -17.46 -14.98 -7.64
CA SER A 321 -17.02 -16.13 -8.45
C SER A 321 -16.62 -17.40 -7.68
N SER A 322 -16.44 -17.30 -6.35
CA SER A 322 -16.19 -18.44 -5.47
C SER A 322 -17.41 -18.93 -4.68
N GLU A 323 -18.55 -18.22 -4.73
CA GLU A 323 -19.73 -18.52 -3.92
C GLU A 323 -20.97 -18.70 -4.79
N THR A 324 -21.53 -19.91 -4.79
CA THR A 324 -22.83 -20.17 -5.42
C THR A 324 -23.92 -19.47 -4.62
N THR A 325 -24.78 -18.72 -5.30
CA THR A 325 -25.98 -18.10 -4.71
C THR A 325 -26.77 -19.11 -3.88
N GLN A 326 -26.85 -18.90 -2.57
CA GLN A 326 -27.59 -19.79 -1.66
C GLN A 326 -29.00 -19.29 -1.43
N CYS A 327 -29.95 -20.21 -1.34
CA CYS A 327 -31.34 -19.84 -1.12
C CYS A 327 -31.59 -19.55 0.36
N VAL A 328 -32.21 -18.41 0.62
CA VAL A 328 -32.53 -17.96 1.98
C VAL A 328 -33.97 -18.33 2.32
N THR A 329 -34.89 -18.17 1.37
CA THR A 329 -36.27 -18.67 1.48
C THR A 329 -36.68 -19.39 0.21
N CYS A 330 -37.50 -20.43 0.37
CA CYS A 330 -38.00 -21.22 -0.75
C CYS A 330 -39.25 -20.60 -1.36
N ALA A 331 -39.39 -20.77 -2.67
CA ALA A 331 -40.61 -20.40 -3.39
C ALA A 331 -41.79 -21.28 -2.96
N ASP A 332 -43.01 -20.83 -3.25
CA ASP A 332 -44.21 -21.62 -2.98
C ASP A 332 -44.12 -23.00 -3.64
N GLY A 333 -44.45 -24.06 -2.88
CA GLY A 333 -44.34 -25.44 -3.34
C GLY A 333 -42.95 -26.08 -3.15
N TYR A 334 -42.02 -25.39 -2.49
CA TYR A 334 -40.71 -25.91 -2.09
C TYR A 334 -40.49 -25.72 -0.58
N HIS A 335 -39.60 -26.51 0.02
CA HIS A 335 -39.16 -26.36 1.42
C HIS A 335 -37.64 -26.43 1.55
N MET A 336 -37.13 -25.92 2.67
CA MET A 336 -35.70 -25.85 2.93
C MET A 336 -35.19 -27.15 3.51
N GLU A 337 -34.24 -27.80 2.83
CA GLU A 337 -33.55 -28.99 3.31
C GLU A 337 -32.04 -28.82 3.11
N ASN A 338 -31.25 -28.86 4.19
CA ASN A 338 -29.78 -28.73 4.13
C ASN A 338 -29.24 -27.52 3.35
N GLY A 339 -29.97 -26.39 3.34
CA GLY A 339 -29.58 -25.16 2.64
C GLY A 339 -29.91 -25.12 1.15
N ILE A 340 -30.70 -26.07 0.65
CA ILE A 340 -31.27 -26.07 -0.69
C ILE A 340 -32.79 -26.16 -0.62
N CYS A 341 -33.47 -25.56 -1.61
CA CYS A 341 -34.91 -25.66 -1.74
C CYS A 341 -35.27 -26.90 -2.55
N VAL A 342 -35.96 -27.84 -1.91
CA VAL A 342 -36.42 -29.08 -2.52
C VAL A 342 -37.93 -29.01 -2.76
N ALA A 343 -38.39 -29.59 -3.86
CA ALA A 343 -39.80 -29.57 -4.24
C ALA A 343 -40.65 -30.35 -3.23
N ASN A 344 -41.76 -29.78 -2.79
CA ASN A 344 -42.67 -30.45 -1.87
C ASN A 344 -43.25 -31.71 -2.52
N GLY A 345 -43.25 -32.80 -1.76
CA GLY A 345 -43.96 -34.03 -2.07
C GLY A 345 -45.35 -34.07 -1.44
N CYS A 346 -46.08 -35.17 -1.67
CA CYS A 346 -47.41 -35.34 -1.10
C CYS A 346 -47.38 -35.30 0.44
N ALA A 347 -46.35 -35.90 1.05
CA ALA A 347 -46.19 -35.93 2.52
C ALA A 347 -46.10 -34.53 3.14
N ASP A 348 -45.37 -33.60 2.50
CA ASP A 348 -45.21 -32.21 2.96
C ASP A 348 -46.55 -31.45 2.96
N MET A 349 -47.49 -31.90 2.13
CA MET A 349 -48.85 -31.37 2.01
C MET A 349 -49.88 -32.16 2.83
N ASN A 350 -49.44 -33.12 3.66
CA ASN A 350 -50.31 -34.07 4.40
C ASN A 350 -51.21 -34.91 3.48
N LEU A 351 -50.70 -35.29 2.32
CA LEU A 351 -51.34 -36.17 1.34
C LEU A 351 -50.52 -37.46 1.20
N ALA A 352 -51.15 -38.51 0.69
CA ALA A 352 -50.47 -39.79 0.46
C ALA A 352 -50.25 -40.03 -1.04
N THR A 353 -49.18 -40.74 -1.38
CA THR A 353 -48.95 -41.25 -2.75
C THR A 353 -49.72 -42.55 -3.01
N GLU A 354 -50.08 -43.26 -1.95
CA GLU A 354 -50.92 -44.45 -1.95
C GLU A 354 -51.76 -44.54 -0.67
N CYS A 355 -52.92 -45.17 -0.75
CA CYS A 355 -53.80 -45.41 0.40
C CYS A 355 -53.79 -46.90 0.75
N ALA A 356 -54.08 -47.22 2.00
CA ALA A 356 -54.26 -48.61 2.42
C ALA A 356 -55.48 -49.25 1.72
N ALA A 357 -55.50 -50.58 1.61
CA ALA A 357 -56.56 -51.29 0.88
C ALA A 357 -57.98 -51.07 1.44
N ASN A 358 -58.07 -50.78 2.75
CA ASN A 358 -59.29 -50.47 3.50
C ASN A 358 -59.67 -48.98 3.49
N GLU A 359 -58.98 -48.14 2.70
CA GLU A 359 -59.25 -46.70 2.58
C GLU A 359 -59.85 -46.35 1.22
N LYS A 360 -60.74 -45.36 1.23
CA LYS A 360 -61.25 -44.67 0.05
C LYS A 360 -60.21 -43.65 -0.44
N LYS A 361 -59.68 -43.91 -1.63
CA LYS A 361 -58.69 -43.08 -2.32
C LYS A 361 -59.38 -42.00 -3.16
N THR A 362 -59.10 -40.72 -2.90
CA THR A 362 -59.60 -39.58 -3.70
C THR A 362 -58.42 -38.78 -4.25
N ALA A 363 -58.44 -38.45 -5.55
CA ALA A 363 -57.38 -37.68 -6.18
C ALA A 363 -57.33 -36.24 -5.64
N ALA A 364 -56.14 -35.83 -5.17
CA ALA A 364 -55.89 -34.52 -4.57
C ALA A 364 -54.99 -33.61 -5.43
N GLY A 365 -54.43 -34.12 -6.53
CA GLY A 365 -53.63 -33.36 -7.48
C GLY A 365 -52.23 -33.95 -7.67
N THR A 366 -51.30 -33.13 -8.16
CA THR A 366 -49.89 -33.50 -8.35
C THR A 366 -49.03 -32.55 -7.51
N ALA A 367 -48.14 -33.11 -6.69
CA ALA A 367 -47.18 -32.33 -5.92
C ALA A 367 -46.11 -31.69 -6.82
N THR A 368 -45.38 -30.71 -6.29
CA THR A 368 -44.33 -29.98 -7.04
C THR A 368 -43.22 -30.92 -7.51
N ASN A 369 -42.92 -31.98 -6.76
CA ASN A 369 -41.93 -33.00 -7.15
C ASN A 369 -42.45 -34.01 -8.21
N GLY A 370 -43.71 -33.88 -8.66
CA GLY A 370 -44.34 -34.72 -9.66
C GLY A 370 -45.15 -35.91 -9.11
N GLU A 371 -45.16 -36.12 -7.79
CA GLU A 371 -45.96 -37.19 -7.18
C GLU A 371 -47.47 -36.99 -7.40
N GLN A 372 -48.19 -38.06 -7.69
CA GLN A 372 -49.65 -38.05 -7.69
C GLN A 372 -50.16 -38.21 -6.26
N CYS A 373 -50.90 -37.22 -5.78
CA CYS A 373 -51.36 -37.16 -4.39
C CYS A 373 -52.81 -37.55 -4.25
N TYR A 374 -53.12 -38.17 -3.12
CA TYR A 374 -54.43 -38.64 -2.75
C TYR A 374 -54.76 -38.27 -1.31
N THR A 375 -56.03 -38.00 -1.05
CA THR A 375 -56.58 -38.08 0.30
C THR A 375 -57.08 -39.50 0.54
N CYS A 376 -56.76 -40.03 1.72
CA CYS A 376 -57.16 -41.35 2.15
C CYS A 376 -58.12 -41.19 3.32
N GLU A 377 -59.32 -41.72 3.17
CA GLU A 377 -60.33 -41.73 4.22
C GLU A 377 -60.75 -43.18 4.47
N PRO A 378 -61.09 -43.58 5.70
CA PRO A 378 -61.64 -44.92 5.95
C PRO A 378 -62.90 -45.14 5.11
N GLN A 379 -63.14 -46.37 4.65
CA GLN A 379 -64.33 -46.72 3.85
C GLN A 379 -65.63 -46.40 4.59
N CYS A 380 -65.63 -46.54 5.93
CA CYS A 380 -66.76 -46.22 6.79
C CYS A 380 -66.29 -45.60 8.10
N ARG A 381 -67.16 -44.81 8.75
CA ARG A 381 -66.99 -44.36 10.14
C ARG A 381 -68.08 -44.93 11.06
N LYS A 382 -69.19 -45.39 10.47
CA LYS A 382 -70.32 -46.05 11.15
C LYS A 382 -70.97 -47.06 10.20
N ASP A 383 -71.75 -47.98 10.75
CA ASP A 383 -72.43 -49.04 9.98
C ASP A 383 -73.34 -48.52 8.85
N ALA A 384 -73.91 -47.32 9.02
CA ALA A 384 -74.77 -46.70 8.03
C ALA A 384 -74.01 -46.25 6.76
N ASP A 385 -72.68 -46.18 6.80
CA ASP A 385 -71.85 -45.85 5.65
C ASP A 385 -71.58 -47.08 4.77
N CYS A 386 -71.90 -48.28 5.26
CA CYS A 386 -71.76 -49.55 4.54
C CYS A 386 -73.08 -50.02 3.92
N ASP A 387 -73.00 -50.96 2.97
CA ASP A 387 -74.19 -51.61 2.42
C ASP A 387 -74.99 -52.34 3.52
N GLY A 388 -76.30 -52.52 3.32
CA GLY A 388 -77.20 -53.03 4.37
C GLY A 388 -76.80 -54.38 5.00
N THR A 389 -76.06 -55.21 4.27
CA THR A 389 -75.52 -56.51 4.70
C THR A 389 -74.14 -56.44 5.37
N GLN A 390 -73.56 -55.24 5.48
CA GLN A 390 -72.24 -54.98 6.06
C GLN A 390 -72.33 -54.08 7.30
N LYS A 391 -71.26 -54.07 8.09
CA LYS A 391 -71.03 -53.20 9.25
C LYS A 391 -69.61 -52.64 9.20
N CYS A 392 -69.37 -51.55 9.91
CA CYS A 392 -68.07 -50.91 9.94
C CYS A 392 -67.16 -51.57 10.97
N SER A 393 -66.01 -52.08 10.54
CA SER A 393 -64.95 -52.59 11.41
C SER A 393 -64.29 -51.44 12.18
N PRO A 394 -63.69 -51.69 13.37
CA PRO A 394 -62.84 -50.71 14.06
C PRO A 394 -61.70 -50.14 13.18
N ASP A 395 -61.23 -50.91 12.20
CA ASP A 395 -60.20 -50.51 11.23
C ASP A 395 -60.76 -49.71 10.04
N GLY A 396 -62.05 -49.32 10.08
CA GLY A 396 -62.68 -48.46 9.07
C GLY A 396 -63.07 -49.15 7.76
N GLU A 397 -63.11 -50.50 7.75
CA GLU A 397 -63.49 -51.32 6.60
C GLU A 397 -64.93 -51.84 6.71
N CYS A 398 -65.67 -51.87 5.59
CA CYS A 398 -67.01 -52.47 5.56
C CYS A 398 -66.94 -53.99 5.45
N VAL A 399 -67.25 -54.68 6.55
CA VAL A 399 -67.21 -56.14 6.65
C VAL A 399 -68.62 -56.73 6.74
N LEU A 400 -68.83 -57.95 6.24
CA LEU A 400 -70.15 -58.61 6.27
C LEU A 400 -70.67 -58.77 7.71
N LYS A 401 -71.96 -58.49 7.92
CA LYS A 401 -72.67 -58.82 9.16
C LYS A 401 -72.85 -60.34 9.27
N THR A 402 -72.99 -60.85 10.48
CA THR A 402 -73.44 -62.24 10.71
C THR A 402 -74.90 -62.40 10.34
N CYS A 403 -75.34 -63.64 10.08
CA CYS A 403 -76.74 -63.94 9.82
C CYS A 403 -77.65 -63.43 10.95
N ALA A 404 -77.23 -63.60 12.21
CA ALA A 404 -77.99 -63.14 13.37
C ALA A 404 -78.12 -61.61 13.42
N GLU A 405 -77.05 -60.87 13.11
CA GLU A 405 -77.07 -59.40 13.03
C GLU A 405 -78.00 -58.87 11.93
N MET A 406 -78.24 -59.67 10.89
CA MET A 406 -79.21 -59.36 9.82
C MET A 406 -80.63 -59.88 10.11
N GLY A 407 -80.88 -60.50 11.27
CA GLY A 407 -82.20 -61.06 11.65
C GLY A 407 -82.51 -62.43 11.01
N TYR A 408 -81.49 -63.12 10.50
CA TYR A 408 -81.58 -64.45 9.90
C TYR A 408 -80.91 -65.52 10.77
N VAL A 409 -81.08 -66.78 10.39
CA VAL A 409 -80.41 -67.91 11.05
C VAL A 409 -79.56 -68.68 10.04
N THR A 410 -78.49 -69.32 10.51
CA THR A 410 -77.64 -70.19 9.68
C THR A 410 -78.25 -71.59 9.47
N SER A 411 -79.26 -71.97 10.26
CA SER A 411 -80.00 -73.24 10.12
C SER A 411 -81.43 -73.15 10.68
N CYS A 412 -82.35 -73.94 10.13
CA CYS A 412 -83.76 -73.99 10.56
C CYS A 412 -84.05 -75.23 11.43
N PRO A 413 -84.97 -75.14 12.40
CA PRO A 413 -85.47 -76.28 13.15
C PRO A 413 -86.08 -77.37 12.26
N ALA A 414 -86.04 -78.62 12.71
CA ALA A 414 -86.57 -79.75 11.95
C ALA A 414 -88.08 -79.58 11.66
N GLY A 415 -88.47 -79.77 10.40
CA GLY A 415 -89.86 -79.64 9.94
C GLY A 415 -90.25 -78.25 9.42
N TYR A 416 -89.37 -77.25 9.51
CA TYR A 416 -89.57 -75.92 8.93
C TYR A 416 -89.00 -75.88 7.50
N LEU A 417 -89.65 -75.11 6.62
CA LEU A 417 -89.13 -74.82 5.29
C LEU A 417 -88.01 -73.78 5.39
N LYS A 418 -86.90 -74.02 4.69
CA LYS A 418 -85.67 -73.21 4.72
C LYS A 418 -85.55 -72.41 3.42
N ASN A 419 -85.59 -71.08 3.50
CA ASN A 419 -85.45 -70.18 2.34
C ASN A 419 -84.17 -69.35 2.44
N GLU A 420 -83.35 -69.34 1.39
CA GLU A 420 -82.12 -68.52 1.32
C GLU A 420 -82.46 -67.03 1.29
N ALA A 421 -81.81 -66.26 2.16
CA ALA A 421 -82.08 -64.84 2.33
C ALA A 421 -80.89 -63.94 1.99
N ALA A 422 -79.69 -64.25 2.50
CA ALA A 422 -78.48 -63.45 2.31
C ALA A 422 -77.21 -64.29 2.56
N VAL A 423 -76.05 -63.69 2.32
CA VAL A 423 -74.74 -64.23 2.73
C VAL A 423 -74.20 -63.37 3.86
N GLY A 424 -73.94 -63.97 5.02
CA GLY A 424 -73.29 -63.35 6.17
C GLY A 424 -71.85 -63.81 6.34
N SER A 425 -71.12 -63.19 7.28
CA SER A 425 -69.74 -63.56 7.59
C SER A 425 -69.60 -65.00 8.13
N ASP A 426 -70.68 -65.58 8.66
CA ASP A 426 -70.82 -66.93 9.18
C ASP A 426 -71.45 -67.92 8.19
N GLY A 427 -71.66 -67.51 6.93
CA GLY A 427 -72.13 -68.36 5.82
C GLY A 427 -73.47 -67.94 5.24
N MET A 428 -74.18 -68.90 4.61
CA MET A 428 -75.51 -68.65 4.03
C MET A 428 -76.56 -68.46 5.14
N CYS A 429 -77.39 -67.42 4.98
CA CYS A 429 -78.43 -67.03 5.93
C CYS A 429 -79.83 -67.41 5.41
N TYR A 430 -80.71 -67.80 6.33
CA TYR A 430 -82.02 -68.35 5.99
C TYR A 430 -83.16 -67.75 6.81
N THR A 431 -84.35 -67.73 6.19
CA THR A 431 -85.64 -67.56 6.89
C THR A 431 -86.35 -68.91 7.00
N CYS A 432 -87.06 -69.13 8.11
CA CYS A 432 -87.72 -70.41 8.42
C CYS A 432 -89.24 -70.25 8.50
N GLN A 433 -89.99 -71.05 7.74
CA GLN A 433 -91.46 -70.99 7.69
C GLN A 433 -92.11 -72.27 8.24
N ASN A 434 -93.16 -72.13 9.06
CA ASN A 434 -93.94 -73.23 9.65
C ASN A 434 -95.20 -73.54 8.83
N PRO A 435 -95.33 -74.73 8.21
CA PRO A 435 -96.47 -75.08 7.36
C PRO A 435 -97.79 -75.39 8.09
N ALA A 436 -97.82 -75.53 9.42
CA ALA A 436 -99.03 -75.93 10.16
C ALA A 436 -100.08 -74.81 10.38
N LYS A 437 -99.76 -73.54 10.12
CA LYS A 437 -100.66 -72.40 10.35
C LYS A 437 -101.56 -72.02 9.16
N ASP A 438 -101.41 -72.68 8.01
CA ASP A 438 -102.01 -72.24 6.74
C ASP A 438 -103.05 -73.24 6.15
N CYS A 439 -103.96 -73.81 6.97
CA CYS A 439 -105.08 -74.62 6.43
C CYS A 439 -106.25 -73.76 5.92
N PRO A 440 -106.82 -74.07 4.74
CA PRO A 440 -107.91 -73.29 4.16
C PRO A 440 -109.25 -73.51 4.88
N ALA A 441 -110.11 -72.50 4.86
CA ALA A 441 -111.34 -72.44 5.66
C ALA A 441 -112.37 -73.57 5.36
N ASP A 442 -112.33 -74.19 4.19
CA ASP A 442 -113.19 -75.32 3.82
C ASP A 442 -112.73 -76.66 4.44
N LYS A 443 -111.51 -76.70 4.98
CA LYS A 443 -110.86 -77.84 5.65
C LYS A 443 -109.99 -77.35 6.81
N PRO A 444 -110.58 -76.83 7.88
CA PRO A 444 -109.85 -76.10 8.92
C PRO A 444 -108.96 -76.98 9.81
N ALA A 445 -109.07 -78.32 9.74
CA ALA A 445 -108.37 -79.24 10.63
C ALA A 445 -107.18 -79.95 9.96
N TRP A 446 -106.03 -80.03 10.61
CA TRP A 446 -104.85 -80.75 10.10
C TRP A 446 -104.76 -82.17 10.69
N ASP A 447 -104.79 -83.21 9.84
CA ASP A 447 -104.73 -84.62 10.29
C ASP A 447 -103.30 -85.13 10.57
N GLY A 448 -102.29 -84.25 10.50
CA GLY A 448 -100.87 -84.61 10.56
C GLY A 448 -100.20 -84.72 9.19
N LYS A 449 -100.98 -84.75 8.09
CA LYS A 449 -100.47 -84.79 6.70
C LYS A 449 -101.21 -83.86 5.74
N LYS A 450 -102.49 -83.58 5.98
CA LYS A 450 -103.32 -82.69 5.15
C LYS A 450 -104.47 -82.05 5.92
N CYS A 451 -105.02 -81.00 5.35
CA CYS A 451 -106.22 -80.33 5.85
C CYS A 451 -107.51 -81.16 5.52
N VAL A 452 -108.41 -81.35 6.48
CA VAL A 452 -109.66 -82.16 6.41
C VAL A 452 -110.90 -81.46 7.04
N GLN A 453 -112.11 -82.00 6.81
CA GLN A 453 -113.37 -81.48 7.40
C GLN A 453 -113.65 -82.04 8.82
N CYS A 454 -114.25 -81.25 9.72
CA CYS A 454 -114.58 -81.71 11.08
C CYS A 454 -115.83 -82.61 11.02
N THR A 455 -115.71 -83.88 11.44
CA THR A 455 -116.81 -84.87 11.49
C THR A 455 -116.99 -85.48 12.90
N ALA A 456 -116.07 -85.16 13.81
CA ALA A 456 -116.11 -85.50 15.23
C ALA A 456 -115.39 -84.39 16.02
N ASN A 457 -115.75 -84.18 17.29
CA ASN A 457 -115.12 -83.14 18.12
C ASN A 457 -113.60 -83.32 18.24
N SER A 458 -113.08 -84.54 18.07
CA SER A 458 -111.63 -84.83 18.06
C SER A 458 -110.87 -84.26 16.85
N HIS A 459 -111.56 -83.76 15.82
CA HIS A 459 -110.93 -83.12 14.66
C HIS A 459 -110.82 -81.59 14.82
N CYS A 460 -111.46 -81.04 15.84
CA CYS A 460 -111.49 -79.62 16.14
C CYS A 460 -110.50 -79.34 17.32
N GLU A 461 -110.09 -78.09 17.55
CA GLU A 461 -109.25 -77.77 18.71
C GLU A 461 -109.97 -78.14 20.03
N SER A 462 -109.20 -78.37 21.10
CA SER A 462 -109.76 -78.91 22.38
C SER A 462 -110.87 -78.04 23.01
N PHE A 463 -110.96 -76.77 22.63
CA PHE A 463 -111.93 -75.79 23.10
C PHE A 463 -113.01 -75.44 22.05
N GLU A 464 -113.10 -76.24 20.98
CA GLU A 464 -114.13 -76.19 19.96
C GLU A 464 -115.00 -77.45 20.01
N TYR A 465 -116.07 -77.46 19.23
CA TYR A 465 -116.83 -78.67 18.93
C TYR A 465 -117.29 -78.65 17.49
N CYS A 466 -117.54 -79.84 16.94
CA CYS A 466 -117.97 -80.00 15.58
C CYS A 466 -119.47 -79.72 15.48
N LYS A 467 -119.86 -78.71 14.69
CA LYS A 467 -121.26 -78.44 14.35
C LYS A 467 -121.35 -78.09 12.87
N ASP A 468 -122.24 -78.76 12.15
CA ASP A 468 -122.50 -78.52 10.72
C ASP A 468 -121.22 -78.52 9.84
N ASN A 469 -120.32 -79.49 10.10
CA ASN A 469 -118.99 -79.65 9.46
C ASN A 469 -117.98 -78.52 9.71
N GLN A 470 -118.23 -77.64 10.69
CA GLN A 470 -117.30 -76.59 11.10
C GLN A 470 -116.89 -76.76 12.56
N CYS A 471 -115.65 -76.39 12.86
CA CYS A 471 -115.21 -76.20 14.23
C CYS A 471 -115.84 -74.91 14.75
N VAL A 472 -116.76 -75.03 15.70
CA VAL A 472 -117.37 -73.88 16.36
C VAL A 472 -116.88 -73.80 17.79
N LEU A 473 -116.65 -72.58 18.23
CA LEU A 473 -116.18 -72.33 19.59
C LEU A 473 -117.19 -72.80 20.62
N GLN A 474 -116.69 -73.45 21.67
CA GLN A 474 -117.50 -73.71 22.85
C GLN A 474 -117.85 -72.37 23.54
N ALA A 475 -119.05 -72.27 24.10
CA ALA A 475 -119.48 -71.04 24.78
C ALA A 475 -118.49 -70.64 25.91
N GLY A 476 -118.04 -69.39 25.90
CA GLY A 476 -117.03 -68.88 26.85
C GLY A 476 -115.57 -69.20 26.47
N LYS A 477 -115.32 -69.80 25.30
CA LYS A 477 -113.98 -69.93 24.70
C LYS A 477 -113.73 -68.81 23.71
N CYS A 478 -112.47 -68.64 23.28
CA CYS A 478 -112.06 -67.55 22.37
C CYS A 478 -110.76 -67.92 21.63
N TYR A 479 -110.57 -67.39 20.42
CA TYR A 479 -109.28 -67.29 19.74
C TYR A 479 -108.68 -65.90 19.93
N THR A 480 -109.49 -64.88 19.72
CA THR A 480 -109.15 -63.48 19.95
C THR A 480 -110.14 -62.88 20.92
N SER A 481 -109.83 -61.69 21.43
CA SER A 481 -110.74 -60.97 22.31
C SER A 481 -112.05 -60.56 21.62
N ASP A 482 -112.15 -60.64 20.29
CA ASP A 482 -113.35 -60.31 19.54
C ASP A 482 -114.43 -61.41 19.63
N ASP A 483 -114.05 -62.64 20.00
CA ASP A 483 -114.96 -63.77 20.17
C ASP A 483 -115.76 -63.70 21.49
N CYS A 484 -115.41 -62.76 22.38
CA CYS A 484 -116.00 -62.61 23.71
C CYS A 484 -117.07 -61.51 23.75
N THR A 485 -118.00 -61.58 24.73
CA THR A 485 -119.02 -60.53 24.93
C THR A 485 -118.38 -59.20 25.34
N SER A 486 -119.07 -58.09 25.05
CA SER A 486 -118.53 -56.73 25.19
C SER A 486 -118.04 -56.44 26.61
N ASN A 487 -116.71 -56.43 26.78
CA ASN A 487 -115.87 -56.27 28.00
C ASN A 487 -115.17 -57.53 28.54
N ASP A 488 -115.05 -58.61 27.79
CA ASP A 488 -114.17 -59.73 28.12
C ASP A 488 -112.98 -59.77 27.13
N TYR A 489 -111.82 -60.30 27.53
CA TYR A 489 -110.68 -60.53 26.63
C TYR A 489 -110.28 -62.00 26.62
N CYS A 490 -109.60 -62.42 25.55
CA CYS A 490 -109.21 -63.81 25.42
C CYS A 490 -107.92 -64.13 26.18
N LYS A 491 -107.97 -65.06 27.13
CA LYS A 491 -106.78 -65.56 27.85
C LYS A 491 -106.83 -67.08 27.95
N ASN A 492 -105.77 -67.74 27.48
CA ASN A 492 -105.69 -69.21 27.44
C ASN A 492 -106.96 -69.85 26.85
N HIS A 493 -107.39 -69.33 25.70
CA HIS A 493 -108.57 -69.76 24.95
C HIS A 493 -109.90 -69.70 25.72
N SER A 494 -109.98 -68.92 26.81
CA SER A 494 -111.22 -68.70 27.57
C SER A 494 -111.52 -67.20 27.70
N CYS A 495 -112.78 -66.81 27.54
CA CYS A 495 -113.23 -65.44 27.76
C CYS A 495 -113.17 -65.13 29.24
N VAL A 496 -112.37 -64.13 29.60
CA VAL A 496 -112.22 -63.64 30.97
C VAL A 496 -112.68 -62.19 31.05
N PRO A 497 -113.45 -61.80 32.09
CA PRO A 497 -113.91 -60.43 32.28
C PRO A 497 -112.77 -59.41 32.34
N ALA A 498 -112.95 -58.25 31.71
CA ALA A 498 -111.89 -57.25 31.55
C ALA A 498 -111.86 -56.11 32.60
N CYS A 499 -112.74 -56.05 33.63
CA CYS A 499 -112.63 -55.00 34.68
C CYS A 499 -113.17 -55.44 36.07
N ASP A 500 -112.76 -54.95 37.25
CA ASP A 500 -111.57 -54.29 37.90
C ASP A 500 -112.03 -53.97 39.38
N PRO A 501 -111.21 -53.99 40.46
CA PRO A 501 -110.52 -52.76 40.89
C PRO A 501 -109.12 -53.00 41.52
N ASN A 502 -108.14 -52.18 41.12
CA ASN A 502 -107.02 -51.58 41.89
C ASN A 502 -106.84 -52.05 43.37
N PRO A 503 -105.61 -52.38 43.84
CA PRO A 503 -104.70 -51.32 44.29
C PRO A 503 -103.20 -51.55 43.96
N CYS A 504 -102.50 -50.47 43.64
CA CYS A 504 -101.04 -50.28 43.66
C CYS A 504 -100.15 -51.39 44.29
N SER A 505 -99.24 -51.97 43.51
CA SER A 505 -97.90 -52.49 43.91
C SER A 505 -97.24 -53.14 42.69
N GLY A 506 -96.08 -52.78 42.15
CA GLY A 506 -95.08 -51.79 42.47
C GLY A 506 -93.95 -51.91 41.42
N GLN A 507 -93.16 -50.84 41.32
CA GLN A 507 -91.82 -50.74 40.69
C GLN A 507 -91.71 -50.54 39.16
N GLN A 508 -91.22 -49.32 38.86
CA GLN A 508 -90.32 -48.89 37.77
C GLN A 508 -89.22 -49.90 37.38
N PRO A 509 -88.52 -49.79 36.22
CA PRO A 509 -87.90 -48.56 35.65
C PRO A 509 -88.78 -47.76 34.68
#